data_AF-A0A7W2CVQ6-F1
#
_entry.id   AF-A0A7W2CVQ6-F1
#
_cell.length_a   1.000
_cell.length_b   1.000
_cell.length_c   1.000
_cell.angle_alpha   90.00
_cell.angle_beta   90.00
_cell.angle_gamma   90.00
#
_symmetry.space_group_name_H-M   'P 1'
#
loop_
_entity.id
_entity.type
_entity.pdbx_description
1 polymer ?
#
loop_
_entity_poly.entity_id
_entity_poly.type
_entity_poly.pdbx_seq_one_letter_code
_entity_poly.pdbx_strand_id
1 'polypeptide(L)'
;MADEQVAVLRHEAPLQDPPCRLAGRRVTVTAGAAFADRLAAVPVMPRRAGVQTVEHPGAGLRLAYETLALPDDGQRMVVHLPADEATAAALDHLDGRRPGALRAVNG
;
A
#
# COMPACT_ATOMS: atom_id res chain seq x y z
N MET A 1 -3.90 4.09 7.38
CA MET A 1 -2.62 3.98 6.65
C MET A 1 -1.53 3.37 7.50
N ALA A 2 -0.88 4.11 8.42
CA ALA A 2 0.25 3.56 9.19
C ALA A 2 -0.11 2.31 10.01
N ASP A 3 -1.26 2.30 10.68
CA ASP A 3 -1.70 1.16 11.49
C ASP A 3 -1.99 -0.07 10.62
N GLU A 4 -2.53 0.14 9.42
CA GLU A 4 -2.80 -0.91 8.46
C GLU A 4 -1.50 -1.51 7.89
N GLN A 5 -0.50 -0.69 7.59
CA GLN A 5 0.81 -1.17 7.15
C GLN A 5 1.50 -2.02 8.23
N VAL A 6 1.38 -1.62 9.51
CA VAL A 6 1.89 -2.40 10.64
C VAL A 6 1.11 -3.70 10.82
N ALA A 7 -0.21 -3.67 10.67
CA ALA A 7 -1.06 -4.87 10.72
C ALA A 7 -0.67 -5.88 9.64
N VAL A 8 -0.47 -5.43 8.39
CA VAL A 8 0.01 -6.27 7.29
C VAL A 8 1.40 -6.83 7.59
N LEU A 9 2.34 -6.01 8.04
CA LEU A 9 3.70 -6.47 8.38
C LEU A 9 3.66 -7.57 9.44
N ARG A 10 2.84 -7.43 10.47
CA ARG A 10 2.76 -8.42 11.55
C ARG A 10 2.04 -9.70 11.15
N HIS A 11 1.04 -9.60 10.28
CA HIS A 11 0.29 -10.76 9.79
C HIS A 11 1.11 -11.59 8.81
N GLU A 12 1.84 -10.93 7.91
CA GLU A 12 2.54 -11.59 6.80
C GLU A 12 4.00 -11.95 7.13
N ALA A 13 4.66 -11.23 8.05
CA ALA A 13 6.05 -11.49 8.38
C ALA A 13 6.17 -12.37 9.64
N PRO A 14 6.94 -13.47 9.59
CA PRO A 14 7.29 -14.22 10.79
C PRO A 14 8.31 -13.41 11.60
N LEU A 15 7.84 -12.52 12.49
CA LEU A 15 8.72 -11.66 13.31
C LEU A 15 9.60 -12.43 14.30
N GLN A 16 9.34 -13.73 14.50
CA GLN A 16 10.23 -14.68 15.16
C GLN A 16 11.48 -15.04 14.34
N ASP A 17 11.46 -14.84 13.02
CA ASP A 17 12.58 -15.16 12.15
C ASP A 17 13.66 -14.06 12.24
N PRO A 18 14.93 -14.42 12.39
CA PRO A 18 16.01 -13.44 12.58
C PRO A 18 16.07 -12.34 11.50
N PRO A 19 15.89 -12.63 10.18
CA PRO A 19 15.90 -11.59 9.16
C PRO A 19 14.74 -10.60 9.30
N CYS A 20 13.53 -11.09 9.54
CA CYS A 20 12.33 -10.25 9.73
C CYS A 20 12.45 -9.38 10.97
N ARG A 21 12.98 -9.92 12.08
CA ARG A 21 13.23 -9.15 13.31
C ARG A 21 14.24 -8.03 13.09
N LEU A 22 15.32 -8.29 12.36
CA LEU A 22 16.32 -7.27 12.03
C LEU A 22 15.73 -6.16 11.17
N ALA A 23 14.93 -6.51 10.16
CA ALA A 23 14.22 -5.54 9.33
C ALA A 23 13.29 -4.65 10.17
N GLY A 24 12.49 -5.24 11.07
CA GLY A 24 11.65 -4.48 12.00
C GLY A 24 12.45 -3.49 12.86
N ARG A 25 13.59 -3.92 13.42
CA ARG A 25 14.49 -3.04 14.19
C ARG A 25 15.01 -1.87 13.36
N ARG A 26 15.36 -2.08 12.09
CA ARG A 26 15.82 -1.01 11.20
C ARG A 26 14.76 0.06 11.00
N VAL A 27 13.50 -0.35 10.81
CA VAL A 27 12.37 0.58 10.69
C VAL A 27 12.12 1.31 12.00
N THR A 28 12.28 0.64 13.16
CA THR A 28 12.22 1.32 14.46
C THR A 28 13.28 2.41 14.61
N VAL A 29 14.50 2.19 14.12
CA VAL A 29 15.57 3.21 14.18
C VAL A 29 15.23 4.43 13.31
N THR A 30 14.60 4.24 12.15
CA THR A 30 14.30 5.35 11.22
C THR A 30 12.97 6.05 11.50
N ALA A 31 11.92 5.30 11.85
CA ALA A 31 10.57 5.81 12.10
C ALA A 31 10.26 6.07 13.59
N GLY A 32 11.13 5.60 14.49
CA GLY A 32 11.07 5.90 15.92
C GLY A 32 9.89 5.26 16.66
N ALA A 33 9.53 5.89 17.79
CA ALA A 33 8.50 5.43 18.72
C ALA A 33 7.14 5.20 18.04
N ALA A 34 6.75 6.07 17.11
CA ALA A 34 5.47 5.95 16.41
C ALA A 34 5.31 4.61 15.67
N PHE A 35 6.39 4.02 15.16
CA PHE A 35 6.35 2.68 14.59
C PHE A 35 6.44 1.60 15.67
N ALA A 36 7.34 1.75 16.64
CA ALA A 36 7.53 0.78 17.72
C ALA A 36 6.25 0.55 18.53
N ASP A 37 5.55 1.62 18.88
CA ASP A 37 4.33 1.58 19.68
C ASP A 37 3.20 0.85 18.92
N ARG A 38 3.05 1.15 17.62
CA ARG A 38 2.07 0.45 16.76
C ARG A 38 2.40 -1.03 16.61
N LEU A 39 3.69 -1.37 16.47
CA LEU A 39 4.13 -2.75 16.33
C LEU A 39 3.89 -3.55 17.62
N ALA A 40 4.03 -2.91 18.78
CA ALA A 40 3.79 -3.49 20.10
C ALA A 40 2.30 -3.56 20.48
N ALA A 41 1.44 -2.75 19.87
CA ALA A 41 -0.01 -2.70 20.13
C ALA A 41 -0.72 -4.03 19.85
N VAL A 42 -2.00 -4.15 20.22
CA VAL A 42 -2.80 -5.37 19.99
C VAL A 42 -2.89 -5.66 18.47
N PRO A 43 -2.66 -6.91 18.02
CA PRO A 43 -2.77 -7.26 16.62
C PRO A 43 -4.16 -6.93 16.06
N VAL A 44 -4.19 -6.26 14.91
CA VAL A 44 -5.40 -6.02 14.13
C VAL A 44 -5.29 -6.81 12.83
N MET A 45 -6.40 -7.42 12.39
CA MET A 45 -6.46 -8.11 11.11
C MET A 45 -6.34 -7.08 9.96
N PRO A 46 -5.40 -7.26 9.01
CA PRO A 46 -5.31 -6.36 7.87
C PRO A 46 -6.57 -6.43 7.01
N ARG A 47 -7.00 -5.28 6.48
CA ARG A 47 -8.11 -5.22 5.52
C ARG A 47 -7.61 -5.69 4.17
N ARG A 48 -8.42 -6.48 3.47
CA ARG A 48 -8.10 -6.96 2.11
C ARG A 48 -8.56 -6.00 1.02
N ALA A 49 -9.53 -5.14 1.31
CA ALA A 49 -9.99 -4.12 0.38
C ALA A 49 -10.48 -2.88 1.13
N GLY A 50 -10.51 -1.75 0.44
CA GLY A 50 -10.98 -0.49 1.00
C GLY A 50 -10.71 0.70 0.07
N VAL A 51 -10.91 1.90 0.60
CA VAL A 51 -10.53 3.15 -0.07
C VAL A 51 -9.53 3.88 0.80
N GLN A 52 -8.43 4.31 0.19
CA GLN A 52 -7.40 5.12 0.81
C GLN A 52 -7.31 6.51 0.19
N THR A 53 -7.01 7.50 1.02
CA THR A 53 -6.66 8.84 0.56
C THR A 53 -5.14 8.99 0.57
N VAL A 54 -4.59 9.43 -0.54
CA VAL A 54 -3.16 9.69 -0.73
C VAL A 54 -2.98 11.16 -1.05
N GLU A 55 -2.24 11.83 -0.18
CA GLU A 55 -1.79 13.20 -0.40
C GLU A 55 -0.56 13.15 -1.30
N HIS A 56 -0.74 13.35 -2.61
CA HIS A 56 0.36 13.46 -3.56
C HIS A 56 0.71 14.95 -3.74
N PRO A 57 2.00 15.34 -3.85
CA PRO A 57 2.39 16.75 -3.96
C PRO A 57 1.71 17.52 -5.11
N GLY A 58 1.29 16.80 -6.16
CA GLY A 58 0.57 17.37 -7.30
C GLY A 58 -0.95 17.12 -7.32
N ALA A 59 -1.52 16.30 -6.43
CA ALA A 59 -2.96 15.99 -6.41
C ALA A 59 -3.40 15.27 -5.12
N GLY A 60 -4.64 15.49 -4.67
CA GLY A 60 -5.29 14.59 -3.71
C GLY A 60 -5.89 13.40 -4.46
N LEU A 61 -5.58 12.16 -4.04
CA LEU A 61 -6.04 10.95 -4.72
C LEU A 61 -6.87 10.06 -3.78
N ARG A 62 -8.02 9.57 -4.24
CA ARG A 62 -8.83 8.57 -3.55
C ARG A 62 -8.75 7.25 -4.30
N LEU A 63 -7.99 6.30 -3.76
CA LEU A 63 -7.74 5.01 -4.42
C LEU A 63 -8.52 3.91 -3.71
N ALA A 64 -9.39 3.22 -4.44
CA ALA A 64 -9.88 1.92 -4.01
C ALA A 64 -8.73 0.91 -4.15
N TYR A 65 -8.55 0.03 -3.18
CA TYR A 65 -7.55 -1.03 -3.24
C TYR A 65 -8.17 -2.38 -2.94
N GLU A 66 -7.59 -3.41 -3.54
CA GLU A 66 -7.87 -4.81 -3.24
C GLU A 66 -6.57 -5.61 -3.22
N THR A 67 -6.47 -6.52 -2.24
CA THR A 67 -5.31 -7.38 -2.02
C THR A 67 -5.68 -8.84 -2.27
N LEU A 68 -5.00 -9.43 -3.24
CA LEU A 68 -5.16 -10.81 -3.66
C LEU A 68 -3.93 -11.60 -3.23
N ALA A 69 -4.14 -12.66 -2.47
CA ALA A 69 -3.07 -13.59 -2.10
C ALA A 69 -2.68 -14.41 -3.32
N LEU A 70 -1.38 -14.53 -3.57
CA LEU A 70 -0.85 -15.40 -4.61
C LEU A 70 -0.42 -16.74 -3.97
N PRO A 71 -0.43 -17.85 -4.74
CA PRO A 71 -0.11 -19.18 -4.20
C PRO A 71 1.37 -19.37 -3.83
N ASP A 72 2.24 -18.42 -4.15
CA ASP A 72 3.70 -18.50 -3.98
C ASP A 72 4.17 -17.81 -2.67
N ASP A 73 5.38 -18.13 -2.19
CA ASP A 73 6.00 -17.76 -0.89
C ASP A 73 5.64 -16.36 -0.31
N GLY A 74 4.46 -16.22 0.29
CA GLY A 74 4.01 -14.98 0.93
C GLY A 74 3.83 -13.79 -0.03
N GLN A 75 3.64 -14.05 -1.32
CA GLN A 75 3.42 -13.01 -2.32
C GLN A 75 1.96 -12.55 -2.34
N ARG A 76 1.76 -11.26 -2.60
CA ARG A 76 0.43 -10.68 -2.77
C ARG A 76 0.42 -9.65 -3.90
N MET A 77 -0.70 -9.57 -4.59
CA MET A 77 -0.99 -8.52 -5.55
C MET A 77 -1.90 -7.49 -4.90
N VAL A 78 -1.52 -6.22 -4.94
CA VAL A 78 -2.37 -5.11 -4.48
C VAL A 78 -2.75 -4.26 -5.69
N VAL A 79 -4.03 -4.31 -6.06
CA VAL A 79 -4.58 -3.53 -7.16
C VAL A 79 -5.10 -2.21 -6.60
N HIS A 80 -4.71 -1.08 -7.22
CA HIS A 80 -5.25 0.23 -6.89
C HIS A 80 -6.04 0.77 -8.09
N LEU A 81 -7.28 1.19 -7.85
CA LEU A 81 -8.17 1.79 -8.84
C LEU A 81 -8.61 3.18 -8.37
N PRO A 82 -8.88 4.13 -9.29
CA PRO A 82 -9.51 5.39 -8.92
C PRO A 82 -10.87 5.13 -8.26
N ALA A 83 -11.13 5.73 -7.09
CA ALA A 83 -12.42 5.61 -6.41
C ALA A 83 -13.49 6.56 -6.99
N ASP A 84 -13.07 7.53 -7.80
CA ASP A 84 -13.92 8.51 -8.47
C ASP A 84 -13.25 9.06 -9.76
N GLU A 85 -14.05 9.76 -10.58
CA GLU A 85 -13.60 10.34 -11.85
C GLU A 85 -12.54 11.43 -11.65
N ALA A 86 -12.61 12.20 -10.56
CA ALA A 86 -11.62 13.21 -10.22
C ALA A 86 -10.24 12.57 -9.99
N THR A 87 -10.19 11.45 -9.26
CA THR A 87 -8.95 10.68 -9.05
C THR A 87 -8.46 10.07 -10.36
N ALA A 88 -9.35 9.61 -11.24
CA ALA A 88 -8.96 9.08 -12.54
C ALA A 88 -8.27 10.14 -13.41
N ALA A 89 -8.87 11.34 -13.51
CA ALA A 89 -8.29 12.47 -14.25
C ALA A 89 -6.96 12.95 -13.64
N ALA A 90 -6.87 12.98 -12.31
CA ALA A 90 -5.62 13.32 -11.62
C ALA A 90 -4.50 12.31 -11.91
N LEU A 91 -4.82 11.00 -11.91
CA LEU A 91 -3.86 9.95 -12.29
C LEU A 91 -3.42 10.05 -13.75
N ASP A 92 -4.35 10.30 -14.66
CA ASP A 92 -4.00 10.52 -16.07
C ASP A 92 -3.03 11.70 -16.22
N HIS A 93 -3.27 12.79 -15.51
CA HIS A 93 -2.36 13.94 -15.52
C HIS A 93 -0.98 13.61 -14.96
N LEU A 94 -0.92 12.89 -13.83
CA LEU A 94 0.34 12.46 -13.19
C LEU A 94 1.15 11.52 -14.08
N ASP A 95 0.48 10.62 -14.81
CA ASP A 95 1.11 9.71 -15.76
C ASP A 95 1.48 10.39 -17.10
N GLY A 96 1.20 11.68 -17.23
CA GLY A 96 1.37 12.43 -18.49
C GLY A 96 0.44 11.96 -19.62
N ARG A 97 -0.56 11.14 -19.29
CA ARG A 97 -1.58 10.67 -20.22
C ARG A 97 -2.57 11.80 -20.46
N ARG A 98 -2.61 12.30 -21.69
CA ARG A 98 -3.66 13.25 -22.09
C ARG A 98 -4.90 12.47 -22.51
N PRO A 99 -6.12 12.84 -22.05
CA PRO A 99 -7.35 12.27 -22.56
C PRO A 99 -7.37 12.36 -24.10
N GLY A 100 -7.53 11.23 -24.78
CA GLY A 100 -7.53 11.14 -26.25
C GLY A 100 -6.23 10.63 -26.89
N ALA A 101 -5.16 10.40 -26.11
CA ALA A 101 -3.94 9.75 -26.60
C ALA A 101 -4.06 8.22 -26.58
N LEU A 102 -5.07 7.66 -27.26
CA LEU A 102 -5.14 6.22 -27.51
C LEU A 102 -3.96 5.84 -28.41
N ARG A 103 -2.92 5.25 -27.83
CA ARG A 103 -1.86 4.60 -28.61
C ARG A 103 -2.37 3.21 -28.99
N ALA A 104 -2.69 3.02 -30.28
CA ALA A 104 -2.91 1.69 -30.81
C ALA A 104 -1.67 0.83 -30.54
N VAL A 105 -1.85 -0.27 -29.82
CA VAL A 105 -0.86 -1.33 -29.67
C VAL A 105 -1.30 -2.47 -30.57
N ASN A 106 -0.56 -2.67 -31.66
CA ASN A 106 -0.77 -3.85 -32.50
C ASN A 106 -0.24 -5.07 -31.73
N GLY A 107 -1.07 -6.11 -31.67
CA GLY A 107 -0.69 -7.44 -31.19
C GLY A 107 0.09 -8.23 -32.24
#